data_AF-A0A3D9CNW0-F1
#
_entry.id   AF-A0A3D9CNW0-F1
#
_cell.length_a   1.000
_cell.length_b   1.000
_cell.length_c   1.000
_cell.angle_alpha   90.00
_cell.angle_beta   90.00
_cell.angle_gamma   90.00
#
_symmetry.space_group_name_H-M   'P 1'
#
loop_
_entity.id
_entity.type
_entity.pdbx_description
1 polymer ?
#
loop_
_entity_poly.entity_id
_entity_poly.type
_entity_poly.pdbx_seq_one_letter_code
_entity_poly.pdbx_strand_id
1 'polypeptide(L)'
;MIINLFSRAIPAIALFSASVIMAQNFQTMPVQSGYNADVIANGIGSSMISTTNDVDGVSYNFVSRDFKLTSASPDLTYGLPSNGAINSVVASTPGLRFQLGDLSGNNSLRISSSTAGSNTGTIVFTNPVPAFKLYMLSTSGSGNSTVNITVNFTDNTSQVFNGQIISDWYGGSNFAIQGIGRILRTTDVLESSTTNPRLYQTLLTIDPANQAKPIQSVTITKTTTSGVANVFAFSADVYSDCVAPTLLPVGTVTSNSADISWTVPAGTQAVSHDIYYSTSSTAPDNSTTPNYSGITATSHTLGSLSASTTYYYWVRTHCSTTTGQSSWSFSGTFTTLCGAMVPAYTNNFSSFPGTCWTANLSGGTPDTGPSGTTAYWSQRNFLNSSANGPSAHMNLYSANRTGWFKTVPFDLSAGGYRVKFNYGVTTYSGTATSQMGGDDLVHFMVSTDGGTTWTILETWDANNTPSNTSTEYVYNLSSYTNANTVFAFYGTSGTVNDSYDYNFYVDDFTVENAQLGVSEVNGQVKKTAVHPNPFKDMLYISDTREVKSVTVADTSGRIVKTIDGPVKELNLSMLNTGLYFVTLYFKDGSQSTVKTIKK
;
A
#
# COMPACT_ATOMS: atom_id res chain seq x y z
N MET A 1 -29.89 41.68 -30.22
CA MET A 1 -28.89 41.89 -29.15
C MET A 1 -29.34 41.09 -27.94
N ILE A 2 -28.96 39.81 -27.90
CA ILE A 2 -29.23 38.88 -26.80
C ILE A 2 -27.88 38.22 -26.54
N ILE A 3 -27.31 38.48 -25.37
CA ILE A 3 -26.02 37.92 -24.93
C ILE A 3 -26.37 36.72 -24.05
N ASN A 4 -26.02 35.52 -24.51
CA ASN A 4 -26.12 34.29 -23.71
C ASN A 4 -24.77 33.95 -23.07
N LEU A 5 -24.86 33.59 -21.80
CA LEU A 5 -23.78 33.32 -20.85
C LEU A 5 -22.90 32.14 -21.25
N PHE A 6 -21.58 32.31 -21.15
CA PHE A 6 -20.64 31.21 -20.92
C PHE A 6 -20.39 31.07 -19.41
N SER A 7 -20.83 29.94 -18.83
CA SER A 7 -20.49 29.53 -17.48
C SER A 7 -19.02 29.12 -17.42
N ARG A 8 -18.22 29.89 -16.66
CA ARG A 8 -16.83 29.54 -16.32
C ARG A 8 -16.87 28.59 -15.13
N ALA A 9 -16.48 27.33 -15.34
CA ALA A 9 -16.15 26.43 -14.25
C ALA A 9 -14.78 26.84 -13.69
N ILE A 10 -14.76 27.39 -12.47
CA ILE A 10 -13.55 27.66 -11.70
C ILE A 10 -13.21 26.36 -10.96
N PRO A 11 -12.01 25.78 -11.10
CA PRO A 11 -11.60 24.67 -10.24
C PRO A 11 -11.33 25.26 -8.85
N ALA A 12 -12.18 24.88 -7.88
CA ALA A 12 -11.96 25.17 -6.48
C ALA A 12 -10.70 24.42 -6.00
N ILE A 13 -9.59 25.14 -5.87
CA ILE A 13 -8.43 24.67 -5.11
C ILE A 13 -8.87 24.65 -3.65
N ALA A 14 -9.17 23.46 -3.14
CA ALA A 14 -9.32 23.25 -1.71
C ALA A 14 -7.94 23.47 -1.07
N LEU A 15 -7.71 24.67 -0.53
CA LEU A 15 -6.68 24.88 0.49
C LEU A 15 -7.10 24.04 1.71
N PHE A 16 -6.59 22.81 1.79
CA PHE A 16 -6.47 22.16 3.09
C PHE A 16 -5.43 22.97 3.88
N SER A 17 -5.92 23.85 4.76
CA SER A 17 -5.13 24.33 5.88
C SER A 17 -4.74 23.09 6.69
N ALA A 18 -3.52 22.60 6.47
CA ALA A 18 -2.90 21.60 7.31
C ALA A 18 -2.74 22.22 8.71
N SER A 19 -3.75 22.03 9.56
CA SER A 19 -3.56 22.16 10.99
C SER A 19 -2.49 21.15 11.38
N VAL A 20 -1.35 21.65 11.85
CA VAL A 20 -0.32 20.86 12.51
C VAL A 20 -0.94 20.26 13.77
N ILE A 21 -1.57 19.10 13.62
CA ILE A 21 -1.95 18.26 14.75
C ILE A 21 -0.65 17.59 15.20
N MET A 22 0.00 18.15 16.22
CA MET A 22 1.08 17.43 16.89
C MET A 22 0.48 16.13 17.46
N ALA A 23 1.08 14.99 17.12
CA ALA A 23 0.68 13.72 17.70
C ALA A 23 0.90 13.76 19.22
N GLN A 24 -0.16 13.53 20.01
CA GLN A 24 -0.08 13.52 21.47
C GLN A 24 0.59 12.23 21.94
N ASN A 25 1.56 12.33 22.85
CA ASN A 25 2.32 11.19 23.38
C ASN A 25 1.83 10.85 24.79
N PHE A 26 0.65 10.23 24.86
CA PHE A 26 0.03 9.91 26.15
C PHE A 26 0.75 8.76 26.86
N GLN A 27 1.16 8.99 28.10
CA GLN A 27 1.68 7.97 29.01
C GLN A 27 0.97 8.05 30.36
N THR A 28 0.73 6.90 30.98
CA THR A 28 0.23 6.84 32.36
C THR A 28 1.31 7.33 33.33
N MET A 29 0.90 7.91 34.46
CA MET A 29 1.77 8.36 35.54
C MET A 29 1.56 7.48 36.79
N PRO A 30 2.29 6.35 36.94
CA PRO A 30 2.09 5.44 38.06
C PRO A 30 2.37 6.11 39.41
N VAL A 31 1.38 6.04 40.31
CA VAL A 31 1.47 6.60 41.65
C VAL A 31 2.32 5.69 42.54
N GLN A 32 3.36 6.25 43.15
CA GLN A 32 4.21 5.59 44.13
C GLN A 32 3.59 5.64 45.54
N SER A 33 3.04 6.80 45.92
CA SER A 33 2.44 7.02 47.24
C SER A 33 1.47 8.21 47.22
N GLY A 34 0.63 8.30 48.26
CA GLY A 34 -0.25 9.45 48.50
C GLY A 34 -1.74 9.10 48.59
N TYR A 35 -2.13 7.89 48.18
CA TYR A 35 -3.47 7.37 48.46
C TYR A 35 -3.65 7.16 49.96
N ASN A 36 -4.82 7.50 50.47
CA ASN A 36 -5.15 7.47 51.90
C ASN A 36 -6.46 6.74 52.23
N ALA A 37 -7.21 6.33 51.20
CA ALA A 37 -8.43 5.56 51.35
C ALA A 37 -8.56 4.53 50.22
N ASP A 38 -9.18 3.42 50.56
CA ASP A 38 -9.67 2.42 49.63
C ASP A 38 -11.19 2.61 49.52
N VAL A 39 -11.64 2.97 48.31
CA VAL A 39 -13.03 3.32 48.04
C VAL A 39 -13.67 2.45 46.95
N ILE A 40 -13.00 1.37 46.54
CA ILE A 40 -13.42 0.49 45.44
C ILE A 40 -13.64 -0.92 45.99
N ALA A 41 -14.90 -1.33 46.14
CA ALA A 41 -15.20 -2.69 46.54
C ALA A 41 -14.83 -3.68 45.43
N ASN A 42 -13.98 -4.66 45.74
CA ASN A 42 -13.50 -5.66 44.81
C ASN A 42 -13.37 -7.04 45.47
N GLY A 43 -13.08 -8.07 44.67
CA GLY A 43 -12.88 -9.44 45.14
C GLY A 43 -14.12 -10.10 45.76
N ILE A 44 -13.89 -11.17 46.53
CA ILE A 44 -14.97 -11.93 47.19
C ILE A 44 -15.15 -11.46 48.64
N GLY A 45 -16.37 -11.06 49.01
CA GLY A 45 -16.74 -10.71 50.38
C GLY A 45 -17.59 -9.44 50.45
N SER A 46 -17.92 -9.02 51.68
CA SER A 46 -18.59 -7.74 51.92
C SER A 46 -17.69 -6.57 51.51
N SER A 47 -18.29 -5.52 50.96
CA SER A 47 -17.61 -4.26 50.63
C SER A 47 -16.95 -3.59 51.84
N MET A 48 -17.42 -3.84 53.07
CA MET A 48 -16.75 -3.38 54.29
C MET A 48 -15.38 -4.03 54.52
N ILE A 49 -15.13 -5.20 53.92
CA ILE A 49 -13.85 -5.93 54.04
C ILE A 49 -12.86 -5.43 53.00
N SER A 50 -13.33 -5.13 51.79
CA SER A 50 -12.50 -4.68 50.67
C SER A 50 -12.44 -3.16 50.50
N THR A 51 -12.90 -2.37 51.48
CA THR A 51 -12.79 -0.90 51.45
C THR A 51 -12.53 -0.32 52.83
N THR A 52 -11.79 0.79 52.89
CA THR A 52 -11.50 1.51 54.14
C THR A 52 -12.33 2.79 54.30
N ASN A 53 -12.93 3.31 53.24
CA ASN A 53 -13.81 4.48 53.28
C ASN A 53 -14.84 4.47 52.14
N ASP A 54 -15.81 5.39 52.17
CA ASP A 54 -16.74 5.62 51.07
C ASP A 54 -16.19 6.65 50.05
N VAL A 55 -16.83 6.76 48.89
CA VAL A 55 -16.51 7.79 47.89
C VAL A 55 -17.15 9.13 48.25
N ASP A 56 -18.35 9.12 48.85
CA ASP A 56 -19.26 10.27 48.87
C ASP A 56 -19.61 10.84 50.25
N GLY A 57 -19.08 10.26 51.32
CA GLY A 57 -19.39 10.66 52.69
C GLY A 57 -20.76 10.19 53.20
N VAL A 58 -21.51 9.42 52.41
CA VAL A 58 -22.80 8.83 52.79
C VAL A 58 -22.87 7.33 52.50
N SER A 59 -21.72 6.65 52.64
CA SER A 59 -21.55 5.19 52.62
C SER A 59 -21.62 4.50 51.26
N TYR A 60 -21.45 5.17 50.12
CA TYR A 60 -21.34 4.46 48.84
C TYR A 60 -19.90 4.27 48.37
N ASN A 61 -19.60 3.09 47.84
CA ASN A 61 -18.35 2.77 47.16
C ASN A 61 -18.52 2.60 45.65
N PHE A 62 -17.43 2.77 44.91
CA PHE A 62 -17.33 2.20 43.58
C PHE A 62 -17.22 0.68 43.67
N VAL A 63 -17.51 0.00 42.55
CA VAL A 63 -17.34 -1.45 42.42
C VAL A 63 -16.38 -1.76 41.29
N SER A 64 -15.50 -2.74 41.51
CA SER A 64 -14.75 -3.40 40.46
C SER A 64 -15.57 -4.55 39.87
N ARG A 65 -15.35 -4.88 38.60
CA ARG A 65 -16.09 -5.94 37.89
C ARG A 65 -15.91 -7.34 38.48
N ASP A 66 -14.83 -7.54 39.25
CA ASP A 66 -14.54 -8.79 39.94
C ASP A 66 -15.20 -8.89 41.34
N PHE A 67 -15.92 -7.86 41.78
CA PHE A 67 -16.62 -7.89 43.05
C PHE A 67 -17.70 -8.98 43.09
N LYS A 68 -17.70 -9.76 44.17
CA LYS A 68 -18.68 -10.78 44.47
C LYS A 68 -18.97 -10.82 45.96
N LEU A 69 -20.23 -10.70 46.36
CA LEU A 69 -20.58 -10.82 47.78
C LEU A 69 -20.23 -12.22 48.33
N THR A 70 -20.42 -13.26 47.53
CA THR A 70 -20.03 -14.64 47.83
C THR A 70 -19.37 -15.28 46.60
N SER A 71 -18.60 -16.36 46.77
CA SER A 71 -18.00 -17.07 45.62
C SER A 71 -19.00 -17.58 44.59
N ALA A 72 -20.26 -17.76 44.97
CA ALA A 72 -21.36 -18.17 44.09
C ALA A 72 -22.08 -17.00 43.39
N SER A 73 -21.78 -15.75 43.77
CA SER A 73 -22.38 -14.56 43.14
C SER A 73 -21.94 -14.44 41.67
N PRO A 74 -22.83 -13.98 40.78
CA PRO A 74 -22.49 -13.76 39.37
C PRO A 74 -21.49 -12.61 39.22
N ASP A 75 -20.74 -12.62 38.12
CA ASP A 75 -19.87 -11.50 37.75
C ASP A 75 -20.71 -10.25 37.42
N LEU A 76 -20.16 -9.06 37.71
CA LEU A 76 -20.82 -7.81 37.38
C LEU A 76 -20.60 -7.45 35.90
N THR A 77 -21.66 -6.97 35.25
CA THR A 77 -21.60 -6.44 33.87
C THR A 77 -21.22 -4.95 33.82
N TYR A 78 -21.09 -4.32 34.98
CA TYR A 78 -20.71 -2.93 35.20
C TYR A 78 -19.62 -2.89 36.28
N GLY A 79 -19.02 -1.72 36.50
CA GLY A 79 -17.88 -1.57 37.41
C GLY A 79 -16.60 -1.17 36.71
N LEU A 80 -15.64 -0.75 37.52
CA LEU A 80 -14.29 -0.46 37.10
C LEU A 80 -13.62 -1.74 36.57
N PRO A 81 -12.79 -1.66 35.52
CA PRO A 81 -12.01 -2.79 35.04
C PRO A 81 -11.12 -3.35 36.16
N SER A 82 -11.12 -4.66 36.36
CA SER A 82 -10.38 -5.33 37.44
C SER A 82 -8.85 -5.21 37.30
N ASN A 83 -8.36 -4.88 36.10
CA ASN A 83 -6.95 -4.54 35.87
C ASN A 83 -6.62 -3.05 36.10
N GLY A 84 -7.60 -2.23 36.50
CA GLY A 84 -7.44 -0.80 36.75
C GLY A 84 -7.20 0.07 35.51
N ALA A 85 -7.22 -0.49 34.30
CA ALA A 85 -6.95 0.24 33.08
C ALA A 85 -8.21 0.96 32.57
N ILE A 86 -8.17 2.29 32.49
CA ILE A 86 -9.28 3.12 32.00
C ILE A 86 -8.86 3.79 30.69
N ASN A 87 -9.50 3.43 29.59
CA ASN A 87 -9.40 4.16 28.32
C ASN A 87 -10.41 5.32 28.36
N SER A 88 -9.92 6.57 28.30
CA SER A 88 -10.81 7.73 28.33
C SER A 88 -11.69 7.79 27.08
N VAL A 89 -12.99 8.01 27.28
CA VAL A 89 -13.96 8.18 26.18
C VAL A 89 -14.12 9.63 25.73
N VAL A 90 -13.32 10.57 26.25
CA VAL A 90 -13.40 11.98 25.86
C VAL A 90 -12.83 12.20 24.47
N ALA A 91 -13.67 12.73 23.57
CA ALA A 91 -13.36 12.87 22.15
C ALA A 91 -12.15 13.77 21.83
N SER A 92 -11.83 14.75 22.68
CA SER A 92 -10.70 15.65 22.47
C SER A 92 -9.34 15.06 22.84
N THR A 93 -9.31 13.87 23.45
CA THR A 93 -8.08 13.17 23.89
C THR A 93 -8.11 11.70 23.45
N PRO A 94 -8.20 11.41 22.14
CA PRO A 94 -8.27 10.05 21.65
C PRO A 94 -6.99 9.29 22.03
N GLY A 95 -7.14 8.12 22.65
CA GLY A 95 -6.02 7.27 23.08
C GLY A 95 -5.44 7.60 24.47
N LEU A 96 -5.98 8.60 25.19
CA LEU A 96 -5.61 8.83 26.59
C LEU A 96 -6.06 7.66 27.47
N ARG A 97 -5.13 7.14 28.27
CA ARG A 97 -5.35 6.00 29.16
C ARG A 97 -4.88 6.35 30.56
N PHE A 98 -5.61 5.89 31.58
CA PHE A 98 -5.23 5.96 32.99
C PHE A 98 -5.03 4.55 33.54
N GLN A 99 -4.14 4.43 34.53
CA GLN A 99 -3.95 3.21 35.30
C GLN A 99 -4.23 3.52 36.77
N LEU A 100 -5.25 2.87 37.33
CA LEU A 100 -5.52 2.92 38.77
C LEU A 100 -4.41 2.21 39.54
N GLY A 101 -4.23 2.60 40.81
CA GLY A 101 -3.40 1.87 41.77
C GLY A 101 -3.96 0.48 42.10
N ASP A 102 -3.36 -0.19 43.08
CA ASP A 102 -3.86 -1.46 43.59
C ASP A 102 -5.31 -1.33 44.08
N LEU A 103 -6.22 -2.10 43.49
CA LEU A 103 -7.65 -2.05 43.83
C LEU A 103 -7.95 -2.65 45.21
N SER A 104 -7.06 -3.48 45.77
CA SER A 104 -7.21 -4.08 47.10
C SER A 104 -6.48 -3.31 48.22
N GLY A 105 -5.90 -2.15 47.89
CA GLY A 105 -5.27 -1.25 48.84
C GLY A 105 -5.86 0.15 48.73
N ASN A 106 -5.24 1.12 49.43
CA ASN A 106 -5.61 2.52 49.27
C ASN A 106 -5.42 2.93 47.80
N ASN A 107 -6.52 3.31 47.15
CA ASN A 107 -6.62 3.59 45.71
C ASN A 107 -7.16 5.00 45.39
N SER A 108 -7.50 5.78 46.42
CA SER A 108 -7.91 7.16 46.32
C SER A 108 -7.12 8.05 47.26
N LEU A 109 -6.70 9.22 46.77
CA LEU A 109 -6.46 10.36 47.65
C LEU A 109 -7.80 11.02 47.88
N ARG A 110 -8.40 10.70 49.02
CA ARG A 110 -9.70 11.17 49.48
C ARG A 110 -9.53 12.37 50.41
N ILE A 111 -10.20 13.47 50.09
CA ILE A 111 -10.19 14.72 50.86
C ILE A 111 -11.64 15.17 51.08
N SER A 112 -12.14 14.99 52.31
CA SER A 112 -13.51 15.39 52.69
C SER A 112 -13.59 16.77 53.34
N SER A 113 -12.52 17.22 54.00
CA SER A 113 -12.50 18.48 54.76
C SER A 113 -11.93 19.65 53.94
N SER A 114 -12.39 20.87 54.23
CA SER A 114 -11.73 22.13 53.84
C SER A 114 -10.91 22.76 54.97
N THR A 115 -10.83 22.11 56.13
CA THR A 115 -10.06 22.61 57.29
C THR A 115 -8.56 22.47 57.02
N ALA A 116 -7.82 23.56 57.19
CA ALA A 116 -6.37 23.59 57.01
C ALA A 116 -5.69 22.46 57.82
N GLY A 117 -4.78 21.74 57.18
CA GLY A 117 -4.09 20.57 57.75
C GLY A 117 -4.76 19.23 57.45
N SER A 118 -6.06 19.22 57.16
CA SER A 118 -6.83 18.01 56.78
C SER A 118 -7.47 18.12 55.39
N ASN A 119 -7.24 19.23 54.70
CA ASN A 119 -7.78 19.53 53.39
C ASN A 119 -6.79 19.32 52.24
N THR A 120 -5.68 18.63 52.48
CA THR A 120 -4.63 18.46 51.48
C THR A 120 -4.00 17.08 51.50
N GLY A 121 -3.47 16.66 50.35
CA GLY A 121 -2.63 15.48 50.21
C GLY A 121 -1.75 15.59 48.96
N THR A 122 -0.68 14.80 48.93
CA THR A 122 0.28 14.81 47.82
C THR A 122 0.42 13.41 47.23
N ILE A 123 0.20 13.32 45.93
CA ILE A 123 0.47 12.15 45.11
C ILE A 123 1.91 12.24 44.58
N VAL A 124 2.72 11.21 44.82
CA VAL A 124 4.11 11.12 44.32
C VAL A 124 4.17 10.07 43.22
N PHE A 125 4.87 10.36 42.12
CA PHE A 125 4.97 9.46 40.98
C PHE A 125 6.24 8.60 41.02
N THR A 126 6.12 7.37 40.54
CA THR A 126 7.23 6.39 40.50
C THR A 126 8.28 6.76 39.45
N ASN A 127 7.83 7.29 38.31
CA ASN A 127 8.69 7.72 37.21
C ASN A 127 8.30 9.15 36.80
N PRO A 128 8.96 10.18 37.35
CA PRO A 128 8.75 11.56 36.94
C PRO A 128 9.02 11.75 35.44
N VAL A 129 8.07 12.32 34.70
CA VAL A 129 8.26 12.65 33.27
C VAL A 129 7.99 14.13 33.02
N PRO A 130 8.70 14.76 32.08
CA PRO A 130 8.37 16.10 31.61
C PRO A 130 7.10 16.03 30.75
N ALA A 131 6.26 17.07 30.74
CA ALA A 131 4.94 17.02 30.10
C ALA A 131 4.50 18.36 29.52
N PHE A 132 3.82 18.32 28.36
CA PHE A 132 3.06 19.45 27.83
C PHE A 132 1.75 19.64 28.63
N LYS A 133 1.10 18.53 28.99
CA LYS A 133 -0.17 18.50 29.71
C LYS A 133 -0.17 17.35 30.70
N LEU A 134 -0.79 17.58 31.85
CA LEU A 134 -1.08 16.57 32.85
C LEU A 134 -2.61 16.40 32.95
N TYR A 135 -3.06 15.16 33.02
CA TYR A 135 -4.46 14.79 33.14
C TYR A 135 -4.66 14.10 34.48
N MET A 136 -5.64 14.55 35.25
CA MET A 136 -6.00 13.99 36.55
C MET A 136 -7.34 13.24 36.42
N LEU A 137 -7.36 11.97 36.80
CA LEU A 137 -8.58 11.17 36.91
C LEU A 137 -9.16 11.33 38.32
N SER A 138 -10.34 11.93 38.43
CA SER A 138 -10.93 12.27 39.72
C SER A 138 -12.46 12.29 39.70
N THR A 139 -13.06 12.29 40.88
CA THR A 139 -14.50 12.54 41.05
C THR A 139 -14.76 13.11 42.44
N SER A 140 -15.92 13.74 42.62
CA SER A 140 -16.39 14.19 43.92
C SER A 140 -17.69 13.47 44.28
N GLY A 141 -17.87 13.08 45.53
CA GLY A 141 -19.16 12.56 45.99
C GLY A 141 -19.92 13.56 46.86
N SER A 142 -21.25 13.46 46.88
CA SER A 142 -22.17 14.37 47.60
C SER A 142 -21.97 15.86 47.24
N GLY A 143 -21.75 16.14 45.97
CA GLY A 143 -21.58 17.48 45.41
C GLY A 143 -20.17 17.72 44.87
N ASN A 144 -20.03 18.78 44.09
CA ASN A 144 -18.74 19.19 43.51
C ASN A 144 -17.75 19.61 44.61
N SER A 145 -16.47 19.36 44.35
CA SER A 145 -15.36 19.92 45.12
C SER A 145 -14.60 20.94 44.28
N THR A 146 -14.08 21.99 44.91
CA THR A 146 -13.06 22.85 44.30
C THR A 146 -11.73 22.62 44.98
N VAL A 147 -10.66 22.53 44.18
CA VAL A 147 -9.29 22.28 44.64
C VAL A 147 -8.30 23.26 44.03
N ASN A 148 -7.26 23.60 44.78
CA ASN A 148 -6.03 24.13 44.23
C ASN A 148 -5.07 22.96 44.02
N ILE A 149 -4.39 22.93 42.88
CA ILE A 149 -3.47 21.86 42.49
C ILE A 149 -2.09 22.46 42.29
N THR A 150 -1.09 21.94 43.00
CA THR A 150 0.32 22.33 42.83
C THR A 150 1.06 21.16 42.21
N VAL A 151 1.54 21.34 40.98
CA VAL A 151 2.42 20.40 40.28
C VAL A 151 3.85 20.72 40.68
N ASN A 152 4.54 19.78 41.32
CA ASN A 152 5.91 19.94 41.80
C ASN A 152 6.88 19.24 40.84
N PHE A 153 7.91 19.97 40.41
CA PHE A 153 8.93 19.46 39.51
C PHE A 153 10.15 18.95 40.29
N THR A 154 10.93 18.09 39.66
CA THR A 154 12.16 17.51 40.24
C THR A 154 13.26 18.53 40.55
N ASP A 155 13.19 19.74 39.97
CA ASP A 155 14.12 20.85 40.25
C ASP A 155 13.69 21.72 41.45
N ASN A 156 12.69 21.26 42.23
CA ASN A 156 12.07 21.96 43.36
C ASN A 156 11.26 23.22 42.98
N THR A 157 11.04 23.49 41.69
CA THR A 157 10.06 24.49 41.27
C THR A 157 8.65 23.89 41.22
N SER A 158 7.63 24.74 41.12
CA SER A 158 6.23 24.29 41.08
C SER A 158 5.38 25.18 40.19
N GLN A 159 4.27 24.61 39.70
CA GLN A 159 3.22 25.34 38.99
C GLN A 159 1.87 25.14 39.70
N VAL A 160 1.12 26.22 39.91
CA VAL A 160 -0.13 26.21 40.68
C VAL A 160 -1.34 26.44 39.75
N PHE A 161 -2.34 25.59 39.87
CA PHE A 161 -3.65 25.70 39.24
C PHE A 161 -4.70 25.96 40.33
N ASN A 162 -5.23 27.19 40.38
CA ASN A 162 -6.22 27.56 41.38
C ASN A 162 -7.64 27.24 40.91
N GLY A 163 -8.53 26.92 41.86
CA GLY A 163 -9.97 26.86 41.61
C GLY A 163 -10.42 25.75 40.66
N GLN A 164 -9.68 24.65 40.55
CA GLN A 164 -10.05 23.52 39.69
C GLN A 164 -11.27 22.79 40.26
N ILE A 165 -12.27 22.54 39.42
CA ILE A 165 -13.49 21.84 39.81
C ILE A 165 -13.27 20.33 39.63
N ILE A 166 -13.54 19.57 40.68
CA ILE A 166 -13.75 18.12 40.63
C ILE A 166 -15.26 17.90 40.67
N SER A 167 -15.82 17.50 39.53
CA SER A 167 -17.27 17.31 39.35
C SER A 167 -17.80 16.20 40.25
N ASP A 168 -19.05 16.38 40.69
CA ASP A 168 -19.81 15.31 41.31
C ASP A 168 -19.90 14.09 40.39
N TRP A 169 -19.77 12.91 40.95
CA TRP A 169 -19.80 11.62 40.24
C TRP A 169 -21.10 11.35 39.45
N TYR A 170 -22.14 12.21 39.55
CA TYR A 170 -23.35 12.17 38.72
C TYR A 170 -23.42 13.32 37.72
N GLY A 171 -23.77 12.99 36.47
CA GLY A 171 -24.30 13.95 35.49
C GLY A 171 -23.30 14.92 34.84
N GLY A 172 -22.04 14.97 35.27
CA GLY A 172 -21.02 15.87 34.71
C GLY A 172 -20.54 15.50 33.29
N SER A 173 -20.05 16.48 32.53
CA SER A 173 -19.39 16.26 31.23
C SER A 173 -17.90 15.86 31.41
N ASN A 174 -17.18 15.56 30.32
CA ASN A 174 -15.75 15.19 30.34
C ASN A 174 -15.41 13.95 31.20
N PHE A 175 -16.32 12.98 31.24
CA PHE A 175 -16.07 11.70 31.91
C PHE A 175 -15.09 10.85 31.09
N ALA A 176 -14.07 10.32 31.75
CA ALA A 176 -13.18 9.32 31.15
C ALA A 176 -13.88 7.95 31.10
N ILE A 177 -14.72 7.65 32.08
CA ILE A 177 -15.55 6.44 32.16
C ILE A 177 -16.86 6.76 32.90
N GLN A 178 -17.96 6.13 32.50
CA GLN A 178 -19.29 6.27 33.10
C GLN A 178 -19.98 4.92 33.25
N GLY A 179 -21.08 4.89 33.99
CA GLY A 179 -21.86 3.68 34.19
C GLY A 179 -21.13 2.65 35.06
N ILE A 180 -20.35 3.15 36.03
CA ILE A 180 -19.55 2.31 36.92
C ILE A 180 -20.44 1.53 37.89
N GLY A 181 -21.65 2.02 38.18
CA GLY A 181 -22.44 1.53 39.30
C GLY A 181 -21.80 1.84 40.66
N ARG A 182 -22.50 1.48 41.73
CA ARG A 182 -22.05 1.69 43.12
C ARG A 182 -22.61 0.61 44.04
N ILE A 183 -22.06 0.52 45.24
CA ILE A 183 -22.54 -0.37 46.29
C ILE A 183 -22.68 0.40 47.60
N LEU A 184 -23.74 0.13 48.36
CA LEU A 184 -23.83 0.66 49.72
C LEU A 184 -22.91 -0.15 50.64
N ARG A 185 -21.87 0.50 51.14
CA ARG A 185 -20.77 -0.10 51.91
C ARG A 185 -21.27 -0.95 53.09
N THR A 186 -22.32 -0.49 53.75
CA THR A 186 -22.81 -1.08 55.02
C THR A 186 -23.77 -2.25 54.83
N THR A 187 -24.40 -2.39 53.66
CA THR A 187 -25.43 -3.41 53.40
C THR A 187 -25.16 -4.26 52.18
N ASP A 188 -24.10 -3.96 51.42
CA ASP A 188 -23.75 -4.62 50.16
C ASP A 188 -24.82 -4.53 49.07
N VAL A 189 -25.75 -3.58 49.18
CA VAL A 189 -26.79 -3.34 48.16
C VAL A 189 -26.13 -2.70 46.94
N LEU A 190 -26.14 -3.45 45.84
CA LEU A 190 -25.62 -3.04 44.54
C LEU A 190 -26.63 -2.16 43.78
N GLU A 191 -26.12 -1.10 43.16
CA GLU A 191 -26.88 -0.23 42.28
C GLU A 191 -26.16 -0.09 40.92
N SER A 192 -26.77 -0.67 39.89
CA SER A 192 -26.30 -0.55 38.52
C SER A 192 -26.83 0.71 37.85
N SER A 193 -26.03 1.35 37.01
CA SER A 193 -26.49 2.38 36.09
C SER A 193 -25.60 2.41 34.85
N THR A 194 -26.17 2.75 33.70
CA THR A 194 -25.45 2.85 32.42
C THR A 194 -24.77 4.21 32.23
N THR A 195 -25.13 5.20 33.04
CA THR A 195 -24.66 6.59 32.88
C THR A 195 -23.92 7.12 34.10
N ASN A 196 -24.12 6.52 35.28
CA ASN A 196 -23.54 6.98 36.53
C ASN A 196 -23.11 5.77 37.39
N PRO A 197 -22.27 6.00 38.41
CA PRO A 197 -21.44 7.18 38.59
C PRO A 197 -20.28 7.24 37.58
N ARG A 198 -19.52 8.34 37.60
CA ARG A 198 -18.51 8.71 36.61
C ARG A 198 -17.17 9.03 37.26
N LEU A 199 -16.09 8.79 36.52
CA LEU A 199 -14.78 9.39 36.77
C LEU A 199 -14.45 10.37 35.66
N TYR A 200 -13.93 11.55 36.01
CA TYR A 200 -13.68 12.66 35.10
C TYR A 200 -12.21 12.85 34.86
N GLN A 201 -11.86 13.36 33.67
CA GLN A 201 -10.54 13.86 33.39
C GLN A 201 -10.49 15.39 33.57
N THR A 202 -9.54 15.86 34.36
CA THR A 202 -9.22 17.28 34.50
C THR A 202 -7.90 17.56 33.78
N LEU A 203 -7.90 18.49 32.83
CA LEU A 203 -6.71 18.92 32.10
C LEU A 203 -5.96 20.01 32.87
N LEU A 204 -4.65 19.83 33.02
CA LEU A 204 -3.71 20.80 33.57
C LEU A 204 -2.64 21.09 32.50
N THR A 205 -2.67 22.28 31.91
CA THR A 205 -1.69 22.70 30.89
C THR A 205 -0.42 23.20 31.55
N ILE A 206 0.73 22.57 31.28
CA ILE A 206 2.03 22.95 31.85
C ILE A 206 2.60 24.14 31.08
N ASP A 207 3.09 25.15 31.80
CA ASP A 207 3.64 26.37 31.22
C ASP A 207 4.92 26.05 30.43
N PRO A 208 5.19 26.70 29.28
CA PRO A 208 6.36 26.41 28.45
C PRO A 208 7.70 26.35 29.19
N ALA A 209 7.90 27.23 30.18
CA ALA A 209 9.12 27.26 31.00
C ALA A 209 9.30 26.03 31.89
N ASN A 210 8.24 25.25 32.11
CA ASN A 210 8.22 24.06 32.97
C ASN A 210 8.08 22.75 32.20
N GLN A 211 7.74 22.76 30.91
CA GLN A 211 7.41 21.54 30.16
C GLN A 211 8.56 20.53 30.11
N ALA A 212 9.81 20.99 30.06
CA ALA A 212 11.00 20.14 30.06
C ALA A 212 11.37 19.57 31.44
N LYS A 213 10.70 20.01 32.52
CA LYS A 213 11.02 19.62 33.89
C LYS A 213 10.20 18.38 34.27
N PRO A 214 10.82 17.27 34.72
CA PRO A 214 10.06 16.10 35.15
C PRO A 214 9.15 16.40 36.35
N ILE A 215 7.88 15.97 36.26
CA ILE A 215 6.87 16.16 37.31
C ILE A 215 7.08 15.09 38.39
N GLN A 216 7.48 15.51 39.58
CA GLN A 216 7.77 14.62 40.71
C GLN A 216 6.51 14.25 41.50
N SER A 217 5.63 15.21 41.74
CA SER A 217 4.44 15.02 42.57
C SER A 217 3.37 16.06 42.26
N VAL A 218 2.16 15.79 42.74
CA VAL A 218 1.03 16.73 42.68
C VAL A 218 0.41 16.85 44.07
N THR A 219 0.36 18.07 44.59
CA THR A 219 -0.33 18.39 45.84
C THR A 219 -1.70 18.95 45.54
N ILE A 220 -2.73 18.35 46.14
CA ILE A 220 -4.12 18.75 45.98
C ILE A 220 -4.58 19.36 47.31
N THR A 221 -5.22 20.52 47.26
CA THR A 221 -5.78 21.22 48.42
C THR A 221 -7.23 21.58 48.16
N LYS A 222 -8.17 20.96 48.88
CA LYS A 222 -9.60 21.23 48.79
C LYS A 222 -9.94 22.56 49.48
N THR A 223 -10.77 23.36 48.80
CA THR A 223 -11.18 24.70 49.27
C THR A 223 -12.66 24.79 49.60
N THR A 224 -13.50 23.87 49.09
CA THR A 224 -14.95 23.84 49.38
C THR A 224 -15.28 23.03 50.62
N THR A 225 -16.30 23.47 51.37
CA THR A 225 -16.88 22.72 52.50
C THR A 225 -17.72 21.53 52.04
N SER A 226 -18.41 21.64 50.90
CA SER A 226 -19.18 20.55 50.28
C SER A 226 -18.30 19.58 49.48
N GLY A 227 -18.86 18.41 49.18
CA GLY A 227 -18.24 17.39 48.34
C GLY A 227 -17.13 16.60 49.04
N VAL A 228 -16.85 15.41 48.52
CA VAL A 228 -15.72 14.56 48.92
C VAL A 228 -14.86 14.31 47.70
N ALA A 229 -13.70 14.99 47.62
CA ALA A 229 -12.80 14.86 46.48
C ALA A 229 -12.05 13.53 46.54
N ASN A 230 -12.01 12.81 45.43
CA ASN A 230 -11.27 11.58 45.25
C ASN A 230 -10.40 11.66 43.99
N VAL A 231 -9.10 11.48 44.15
CA VAL A 231 -8.12 11.47 43.05
C VAL A 231 -7.54 10.07 42.90
N PHE A 232 -7.67 9.50 41.71
CA PHE A 232 -7.43 8.09 41.45
C PHE A 232 -6.20 7.81 40.60
N ALA A 233 -5.90 8.63 39.59
CA ALA A 233 -4.78 8.38 38.70
C ALA A 233 -4.38 9.65 37.95
N PHE A 234 -3.21 9.60 37.32
CA PHE A 234 -2.73 10.65 36.42
C PHE A 234 -2.19 10.04 35.13
N SER A 235 -2.22 10.85 34.07
CA SER A 235 -1.57 10.56 32.78
C SER A 235 -1.04 11.87 32.19
N ALA A 236 -0.04 11.79 31.33
CA ALA A 236 0.62 12.96 30.76
C ALA A 236 0.65 12.88 29.23
N ASP A 237 0.51 14.03 28.56
CA ASP A 237 1.03 14.23 27.21
C ASP A 237 2.51 14.60 27.36
N VAL A 238 3.38 13.61 27.20
CA VAL A 238 4.78 13.68 27.59
C VAL A 238 5.53 14.67 26.70
N TYR A 239 6.33 15.53 27.33
CA TYR A 239 7.18 16.47 26.64
C TYR A 239 8.30 15.74 25.91
N SER A 240 8.50 16.12 24.66
CA SER A 240 9.66 15.71 23.86
C SER A 240 10.20 16.93 23.13
N ASP A 241 11.49 17.18 23.30
CA ASP A 241 12.30 18.03 22.43
C ASP A 241 12.66 17.33 21.11
N CYS A 242 12.42 16.01 21.02
CA CYS A 242 12.61 15.24 19.81
C CYS A 242 11.30 15.13 19.02
N VAL A 243 11.13 16.02 18.04
CA VAL A 243 9.92 16.12 17.22
C VAL A 243 10.13 15.47 15.85
N ALA A 244 9.07 14.83 15.34
CA ALA A 244 9.08 14.23 14.02
C ALA A 244 9.31 15.28 12.93
N PRO A 245 10.05 14.94 11.86
CA PRO A 245 10.32 15.89 10.78
C PRO A 245 9.06 16.14 9.94
N THR A 246 9.04 17.28 9.25
CA THR A 246 7.97 17.60 8.28
C THR A 246 8.44 17.25 6.88
N LEU A 247 7.75 16.33 6.20
CA LEU A 247 8.09 15.91 4.86
C LEU A 247 7.84 17.03 3.85
N LEU A 248 8.71 17.16 2.86
CA LEU A 248 8.56 18.06 1.73
C LEU A 248 8.02 17.30 0.50
N PRO A 249 7.51 18.01 -0.52
CA PRO A 249 7.14 17.37 -1.79
C PRO A 249 8.30 16.53 -2.34
N VAL A 250 7.96 15.33 -2.83
CA VAL A 250 8.93 14.42 -3.45
C VAL A 250 9.54 15.10 -4.67
N GLY A 251 10.87 14.99 -4.80
CA GLY A 251 11.65 15.55 -5.89
C GLY A 251 11.57 14.70 -7.16
N THR A 252 12.71 14.45 -7.79
CA THR A 252 12.76 13.62 -8.99
C THR A 252 12.36 12.19 -8.67
N VAL A 253 11.43 11.67 -9.48
CA VAL A 253 10.98 10.28 -9.43
C VAL A 253 11.35 9.61 -10.75
N THR A 254 12.01 8.46 -10.68
CA THR A 254 12.32 7.63 -11.84
C THR A 254 11.51 6.34 -11.78
N SER A 255 11.80 5.38 -12.66
CA SER A 255 11.18 4.05 -12.61
C SER A 255 11.66 3.18 -11.45
N ASN A 256 12.79 3.53 -10.81
CA ASN A 256 13.39 2.71 -9.76
C ASN A 256 13.95 3.53 -8.58
N SER A 257 13.71 4.84 -8.56
CA SER A 257 14.16 5.72 -7.49
C SER A 257 13.23 6.92 -7.25
N ALA A 258 13.34 7.52 -6.07
CA ALA A 258 12.69 8.78 -5.73
C ALA A 258 13.52 9.59 -4.74
N ASP A 259 13.65 10.89 -4.99
CA ASP A 259 14.30 11.82 -4.07
C ASP A 259 13.31 12.35 -3.04
N ILE A 260 13.56 12.07 -1.76
CA ILE A 260 12.76 12.55 -0.64
C ILE A 260 13.53 13.57 0.19
N SER A 261 12.81 14.50 0.82
CA SER A 261 13.40 15.50 1.69
C SER A 261 12.42 15.93 2.78
N TRP A 262 12.94 16.53 3.85
CA TRP A 262 12.17 16.95 5.00
C TRP A 262 12.82 18.16 5.70
N THR A 263 12.08 18.79 6.61
CA THR A 263 12.58 19.82 7.52
C THR A 263 12.50 19.35 8.96
N VAL A 264 13.45 19.82 9.78
CA VAL A 264 13.49 19.56 11.21
C VAL A 264 12.78 20.72 11.94
N PRO A 265 11.75 20.45 12.77
CA PRO A 265 11.09 21.50 13.55
C PRO A 265 12.05 22.27 14.46
N ALA A 266 11.82 23.57 14.61
CA ALA A 266 12.63 24.41 15.48
C ALA A 266 12.61 23.90 16.93
N GLY A 267 13.78 23.93 17.58
CA GLY A 267 13.97 23.41 18.95
C GLY A 267 14.26 21.91 19.02
N THR A 268 14.18 21.18 17.89
CA THR A 268 14.60 19.77 17.84
C THR A 268 16.11 19.64 17.70
N GLN A 269 16.76 18.94 18.64
CA GLN A 269 18.20 18.65 18.59
C GLN A 269 18.49 17.39 17.75
N ALA A 270 18.16 17.46 16.46
CA ALA A 270 18.32 16.35 15.53
C ALA A 270 19.81 15.98 15.31
N VAL A 271 20.13 14.69 15.43
CA VAL A 271 21.44 14.10 15.15
C VAL A 271 21.41 13.31 13.85
N SER A 272 20.38 12.50 13.66
CA SER A 272 20.19 11.67 12.47
C SER A 272 18.73 11.33 12.25
N HIS A 273 18.42 10.63 11.16
CA HIS A 273 17.07 10.24 10.79
C HIS A 273 17.00 8.79 10.34
N ASP A 274 15.88 8.15 10.64
CA ASP A 274 15.48 6.86 10.11
C ASP A 274 14.41 7.06 9.04
N ILE A 275 14.41 6.21 8.02
CA ILE A 275 13.45 6.24 6.90
C ILE A 275 12.83 4.86 6.78
N TYR A 276 11.50 4.82 6.75
CA TYR A 276 10.73 3.63 6.43
C TYR A 276 9.88 3.90 5.19
N TYR A 277 9.83 2.97 4.24
CA TYR A 277 8.96 3.03 3.08
C TYR A 277 8.36 1.66 2.74
N SER A 278 7.13 1.67 2.25
CA SER A 278 6.36 0.46 1.95
C SER A 278 5.36 0.73 0.82
N THR A 279 4.87 -0.33 0.19
CA THR A 279 3.71 -0.26 -0.72
C THR A 279 2.37 -0.28 0.03
N SER A 280 2.40 -0.55 1.34
CA SER A 280 1.24 -0.40 2.24
C SER A 280 1.16 1.03 2.79
N SER A 281 -0.05 1.57 2.89
CA SER A 281 -0.33 2.86 3.53
C SER A 281 -0.40 2.80 5.06
N THR A 282 -0.21 1.62 5.67
CA THR A 282 -0.20 1.45 7.12
C THR A 282 1.02 2.16 7.73
N ALA A 283 0.75 3.09 8.65
CA ALA A 283 1.81 3.81 9.35
C ALA A 283 2.68 2.88 10.20
N PRO A 284 4.01 3.05 10.21
CA PRO A 284 4.91 2.30 11.07
C PRO A 284 4.72 2.65 12.55
N ASP A 285 5.00 1.68 13.43
CA ASP A 285 5.07 1.90 14.87
C ASP A 285 6.52 2.04 15.36
N ASN A 286 6.72 2.25 16.66
CA ASN A 286 8.06 2.46 17.23
C ASN A 286 8.97 1.23 17.13
N SER A 287 8.41 0.03 16.93
CA SER A 287 9.15 -1.23 16.76
C SER A 287 9.47 -1.55 15.30
N THR A 288 8.90 -0.81 14.35
CA THR A 288 9.16 -1.01 12.92
C THR A 288 10.63 -0.76 12.60
N THR A 289 11.27 -1.75 11.96
CA THR A 289 12.66 -1.64 11.51
C THR A 289 12.72 -0.72 10.28
N PRO A 290 13.57 0.33 10.28
CA PRO A 290 13.69 1.23 9.15
C PRO A 290 14.35 0.55 7.94
N ASN A 291 14.04 1.05 6.73
CA ASN A 291 14.78 0.67 5.52
C ASN A 291 16.17 1.34 5.48
N TYR A 292 16.26 2.56 6.00
CA TYR A 292 17.52 3.31 6.14
C TYR A 292 17.60 3.93 7.52
N SER A 293 18.75 3.84 8.17
CA SER A 293 18.97 4.37 9.52
C SER A 293 20.18 5.28 9.60
N GLY A 294 20.15 6.24 10.53
CA GLY A 294 21.31 7.08 10.83
C GLY A 294 21.66 8.13 9.77
N ILE A 295 20.68 8.58 8.97
CA ILE A 295 20.87 9.59 7.93
C ILE A 295 21.04 10.98 8.57
N THR A 296 22.23 11.58 8.45
CA THR A 296 22.52 12.91 9.03
C THR A 296 22.04 14.08 8.18
N ALA A 297 21.79 13.85 6.88
CA ALA A 297 21.19 14.82 5.98
C ALA A 297 19.67 14.94 6.19
N THR A 298 19.06 15.96 5.58
CA THR A 298 17.60 16.17 5.54
C THR A 298 16.97 15.79 4.20
N SER A 299 17.68 14.97 3.43
CA SER A 299 17.23 14.39 2.16
C SER A 299 17.88 13.02 1.93
N HIS A 300 17.23 12.21 1.11
CA HIS A 300 17.71 10.88 0.73
C HIS A 300 17.11 10.43 -0.61
N THR A 301 17.87 9.69 -1.41
CA THR A 301 17.37 9.04 -2.62
C THR A 301 17.02 7.59 -2.32
N LEU A 302 15.73 7.26 -2.37
CA LEU A 302 15.26 5.87 -2.30
C LEU A 302 15.60 5.18 -3.62
N GLY A 303 16.28 4.03 -3.57
CA GLY A 303 16.64 3.24 -4.77
C GLY A 303 16.05 1.84 -4.78
N SER A 304 16.30 1.10 -5.86
CA SER A 304 15.81 -0.28 -6.08
C SER A 304 14.30 -0.43 -5.95
N LEU A 305 13.56 0.59 -6.36
CA LEU A 305 12.10 0.59 -6.33
C LEU A 305 11.55 -0.17 -7.55
N SER A 306 10.37 -0.75 -7.40
CA SER A 306 9.64 -1.35 -8.52
C SER A 306 8.96 -0.26 -9.34
N ALA A 307 9.01 -0.38 -10.66
CA ALA A 307 8.36 0.56 -11.56
C ALA A 307 6.83 0.56 -11.44
N SER A 308 6.19 1.67 -11.84
CA SER A 308 4.73 1.85 -11.79
C SER A 308 4.10 1.49 -10.42
N THR A 309 4.85 1.62 -9.34
CA THR A 309 4.45 1.22 -7.99
C THR A 309 4.29 2.44 -7.10
N THR A 310 3.18 2.49 -6.37
CA THR A 310 2.93 3.51 -5.35
C THR A 310 3.62 3.12 -4.05
N TYR A 311 4.40 4.04 -3.51
CA TYR A 311 5.06 3.90 -2.22
C TYR A 311 4.55 4.97 -1.25
N TYR A 312 4.51 4.58 0.02
CA TYR A 312 4.32 5.44 1.18
C TYR A 312 5.61 5.45 1.98
N TYR A 313 5.98 6.61 2.51
CA TYR A 313 7.21 6.73 3.30
C TYR A 313 7.02 7.63 4.52
N TRP A 314 7.85 7.38 5.52
CA TRP A 314 7.87 8.06 6.81
C TRP A 314 9.32 8.30 7.23
N VAL A 315 9.54 9.38 7.95
CA VAL A 315 10.87 9.73 8.50
C VAL A 315 10.73 9.97 9.99
N ARG A 316 11.70 9.51 10.78
CA ARG A 316 11.78 9.74 12.23
C ARG A 316 13.12 10.38 12.57
N THR A 317 13.12 11.32 13.50
CA THR A 317 14.33 12.00 13.99
C THR A 317 14.93 11.24 15.18
N HIS A 318 16.25 11.14 15.23
CA HIS A 318 17.03 10.76 16.40
C HIS A 318 17.66 12.00 16.99
N CYS A 319 17.50 12.22 18.29
CA CYS A 319 18.00 13.40 18.98
C CYS A 319 19.12 13.05 19.97
N SER A 320 19.98 14.02 20.28
CA SER A 320 21.16 13.84 21.14
C SER A 320 20.87 13.70 22.63
N THR A 321 19.61 13.83 23.06
CA THR A 321 19.17 13.91 24.46
C THR A 321 18.28 12.72 24.86
N THR A 322 17.84 12.67 26.13
CA THR A 322 17.13 11.60 26.86
C THR A 322 15.84 11.03 26.22
N THR A 323 15.36 11.63 25.12
CA THR A 323 14.19 11.24 24.32
C THR A 323 14.64 10.80 22.93
N GLY A 324 15.56 9.82 22.88
CA GLY A 324 16.46 9.53 21.75
C GLY A 324 15.85 9.27 20.37
N GLN A 325 14.51 9.25 20.21
CA GLN A 325 13.80 9.16 18.94
C GLN A 325 12.45 9.89 19.00
N SER A 326 12.06 10.57 17.92
CA SER A 326 10.71 11.11 17.76
C SER A 326 9.70 10.02 17.40
N SER A 327 8.40 10.34 17.34
CA SER A 327 7.47 9.52 16.54
C SER A 327 7.84 9.57 15.05
N TRP A 328 7.32 8.65 14.24
CA TRP A 328 7.35 8.76 12.78
C TRP A 328 6.56 10.00 12.32
N SER A 329 7.00 10.62 11.21
CA SER A 329 6.30 11.72 10.56
C SER A 329 4.89 11.33 10.08
N PHE A 330 4.13 12.26 9.52
CA PHE A 330 3.03 11.89 8.65
C PHE A 330 3.55 11.21 7.37
N SER A 331 2.69 10.47 6.66
CA SER A 331 3.10 9.77 5.44
C SER A 331 3.32 10.74 4.29
N GLY A 332 4.41 10.52 3.55
CA GLY A 332 4.58 11.01 2.20
C GLY A 332 4.23 9.90 1.21
N THR A 333 3.91 10.26 -0.03
CA THR A 333 3.59 9.28 -1.07
C THR A 333 4.10 9.72 -2.43
N PHE A 334 4.47 8.75 -3.26
CA PHE A 334 4.81 8.94 -4.67
C PHE A 334 4.55 7.64 -5.44
N THR A 335 4.44 7.74 -6.76
CA THR A 335 4.37 6.60 -7.67
C THR A 335 5.56 6.66 -8.61
N THR A 336 6.39 5.62 -8.62
CA THR A 336 7.51 5.51 -9.56
C THR A 336 7.02 5.54 -11.01
N LEU A 337 7.84 6.06 -11.91
CA LEU A 337 7.54 6.03 -13.35
C LEU A 337 7.51 4.60 -13.89
N CYS A 338 7.02 4.44 -15.11
CA CYS A 338 7.16 3.19 -15.85
C CYS A 338 8.63 2.90 -16.15
N GLY A 339 9.07 1.66 -15.90
CA GLY A 339 10.35 1.14 -16.35
C GLY A 339 10.27 0.61 -17.78
N ALA A 340 11.38 0.09 -18.28
CA ALA A 340 11.37 -0.65 -19.53
C ALA A 340 10.50 -1.91 -19.38
N MET A 341 9.60 -2.15 -20.32
CA MET A 341 8.78 -3.36 -20.36
C MET A 341 9.63 -4.55 -20.81
N VAL A 342 9.51 -5.68 -20.12
CA VAL A 342 10.23 -6.91 -20.49
C VAL A 342 9.25 -7.88 -21.16
N PRO A 343 9.53 -8.38 -22.38
CA PRO A 343 8.69 -9.41 -22.99
C PRO A 343 8.68 -10.73 -22.17
N ALA A 344 7.63 -11.55 -22.22
CA ALA A 344 6.42 -11.40 -23.02
C ALA A 344 5.42 -10.39 -22.40
N TYR A 345 4.87 -9.51 -23.23
CA TYR A 345 3.93 -8.47 -22.84
C TYR A 345 2.78 -8.39 -23.84
N THR A 346 1.55 -8.23 -23.32
CA THR A 346 0.36 -7.97 -24.13
C THR A 346 -0.43 -6.82 -23.53
N ASN A 347 -0.88 -5.89 -24.39
CA ASN A 347 -1.90 -4.89 -24.09
C ASN A 347 -3.07 -5.08 -25.05
N ASN A 348 -4.21 -5.53 -24.53
CA ASN A 348 -5.47 -5.72 -25.27
C ASN A 348 -6.39 -4.49 -25.18
N PHE A 349 -5.88 -3.37 -24.67
CA PHE A 349 -6.60 -2.10 -24.51
C PHE A 349 -7.97 -2.20 -23.82
N SER A 350 -8.16 -3.20 -22.93
CA SER A 350 -9.34 -3.29 -22.06
C SER A 350 -9.51 -2.05 -21.17
N SER A 351 -8.37 -1.41 -20.87
CA SER A 351 -8.26 -0.05 -20.38
C SER A 351 -7.36 0.71 -21.36
N PHE A 352 -7.85 1.81 -21.93
CA PHE A 352 -7.06 2.67 -22.80
C PHE A 352 -6.40 3.82 -22.02
N PRO A 353 -5.13 4.18 -22.30
CA PRO A 353 -4.21 3.58 -23.28
C PRO A 353 -3.59 2.25 -22.82
N GLY A 354 -3.82 1.87 -21.57
CA GLY A 354 -3.18 0.75 -20.88
C GLY A 354 -1.96 1.21 -20.09
N THR A 355 -1.47 0.34 -19.20
CA THR A 355 -0.33 0.64 -18.33
C THR A 355 0.92 0.90 -19.18
N CYS A 356 1.56 2.06 -18.97
CA CYS A 356 2.80 2.46 -19.63
C CYS A 356 2.68 2.68 -21.16
N TRP A 357 1.56 3.28 -21.59
CA TRP A 357 1.36 3.81 -22.95
C TRP A 357 1.00 5.29 -22.92
N THR A 358 1.24 6.00 -24.01
CA THR A 358 0.95 7.43 -24.15
C THR A 358 0.20 7.70 -25.46
N ALA A 359 -0.98 8.33 -25.36
CA ALA A 359 -1.88 8.61 -26.49
C ALA A 359 -2.20 10.11 -26.69
N ASN A 360 -1.74 10.98 -25.80
CA ASN A 360 -1.92 12.43 -25.84
C ASN A 360 -0.74 13.11 -26.56
N LEU A 361 -0.43 12.65 -27.76
CA LEU A 361 0.69 13.11 -28.58
C LEU A 361 0.21 13.39 -30.01
N SER A 362 0.61 14.54 -30.56
CA SER A 362 0.15 15.00 -31.87
C SER A 362 1.21 15.77 -32.64
N GLY A 363 0.91 16.05 -33.91
CA GLY A 363 1.76 16.89 -34.79
C GLY A 363 3.06 16.19 -35.22
N GLY A 364 3.92 16.96 -35.87
CA GLY A 364 5.21 16.49 -36.37
C GLY A 364 5.11 15.37 -37.41
N THR A 365 6.25 14.73 -37.66
CA THR A 365 6.45 13.67 -38.65
C THR A 365 7.29 12.55 -38.04
N PRO A 366 7.37 11.36 -38.66
CA PRO A 366 8.32 10.32 -38.24
C PRO A 366 9.75 10.84 -38.02
N ASP A 367 10.22 11.78 -38.84
CA ASP A 367 11.57 12.37 -38.73
C ASP A 367 11.74 13.36 -37.56
N THR A 368 10.66 14.02 -37.14
CA THR A 368 10.71 15.09 -36.14
C THR A 368 10.13 14.71 -34.79
N GLY A 369 9.39 13.59 -34.73
CA GLY A 369 8.64 13.16 -33.55
C GLY A 369 7.40 14.02 -33.27
N PRO A 370 6.63 13.68 -32.21
CA PRO A 370 5.46 14.45 -31.81
C PRO A 370 5.82 15.86 -31.31
N SER A 371 5.08 16.87 -31.76
CA SER A 371 5.32 18.29 -31.45
C SER A 371 4.18 18.96 -30.66
N GLY A 372 3.14 18.21 -30.32
CA GLY A 372 1.96 18.68 -29.58
C GLY A 372 1.34 17.58 -28.71
N THR A 373 0.28 17.94 -27.99
CA THR A 373 -0.30 17.10 -26.92
C THR A 373 -1.78 16.76 -27.12
N THR A 374 -2.33 16.93 -28.33
CA THR A 374 -3.73 16.63 -28.61
C THR A 374 -3.92 15.12 -28.75
N ALA A 375 -4.92 14.56 -28.07
CA ALA A 375 -5.23 13.13 -28.17
C ALA A 375 -6.17 12.86 -29.36
N TYR A 376 -5.64 12.23 -30.42
CA TYR A 376 -6.43 11.76 -31.56
C TYR A 376 -6.69 10.24 -31.53
N TRP A 377 -5.86 9.51 -30.79
CA TRP A 377 -6.11 8.10 -30.48
C TRP A 377 -6.99 8.00 -29.24
N SER A 378 -7.99 7.13 -29.30
CA SER A 378 -8.93 6.91 -28.19
C SER A 378 -9.46 5.48 -28.18
N GLN A 379 -10.33 5.15 -27.23
CA GLN A 379 -10.91 3.81 -27.10
C GLN A 379 -12.20 3.67 -27.90
N ARG A 380 -12.35 2.55 -28.62
CA ARG A 380 -13.62 2.13 -29.24
C ARG A 380 -13.67 0.63 -29.37
N ASN A 381 -14.87 0.06 -29.48
CA ASN A 381 -14.98 -1.38 -29.71
C ASN A 381 -14.33 -1.74 -31.05
N PHE A 382 -13.52 -2.81 -31.06
CA PHE A 382 -12.75 -3.21 -32.23
C PHE A 382 -13.67 -3.46 -33.43
N LEU A 383 -13.36 -2.81 -34.56
CA LEU A 383 -14.16 -2.84 -35.79
C LEU A 383 -15.63 -2.46 -35.58
N ASN A 384 -15.91 -1.55 -34.64
CA ASN A 384 -17.26 -1.08 -34.29
C ASN A 384 -18.24 -2.19 -33.84
N SER A 385 -17.74 -3.33 -33.37
CA SER A 385 -18.55 -4.45 -32.88
C SER A 385 -18.38 -4.63 -31.38
N SER A 386 -19.46 -4.51 -30.60
CA SER A 386 -19.43 -4.73 -29.15
C SER A 386 -18.97 -6.14 -28.76
N ALA A 387 -19.18 -7.14 -29.63
CA ALA A 387 -18.72 -8.51 -29.40
C ALA A 387 -17.19 -8.64 -29.41
N ASN A 388 -16.48 -7.70 -30.04
CA ASN A 388 -15.03 -7.73 -30.16
C ASN A 388 -14.32 -7.05 -28.98
N GLY A 389 -15.04 -6.37 -28.09
CA GLY A 389 -14.44 -5.65 -26.96
C GLY A 389 -13.72 -4.35 -27.35
N PRO A 390 -13.16 -3.62 -26.37
CA PRO A 390 -12.47 -2.34 -26.57
C PRO A 390 -11.10 -2.50 -27.25
N SER A 391 -10.70 -1.49 -28.01
CA SER A 391 -9.44 -1.40 -28.76
C SER A 391 -8.97 0.04 -28.84
N ALA A 392 -7.72 0.26 -29.30
CA ALA A 392 -7.25 1.57 -29.69
C ALA A 392 -7.79 1.91 -31.09
N HIS A 393 -8.21 3.17 -31.30
CA HIS A 393 -8.59 3.64 -32.62
C HIS A 393 -8.21 5.10 -32.84
N MET A 394 -8.06 5.47 -34.12
CA MET A 394 -7.98 6.84 -34.57
C MET A 394 -9.01 7.07 -35.67
N ASN A 395 -9.82 8.12 -35.52
CA ASN A 395 -10.71 8.58 -36.57
C ASN A 395 -9.96 9.57 -37.48
N LEU A 396 -9.76 9.15 -38.72
CA LEU A 396 -9.11 9.91 -39.78
C LEU A 396 -10.22 10.48 -40.67
N TYR A 397 -10.71 11.66 -40.28
CA TYR A 397 -11.73 12.40 -41.00
C TYR A 397 -11.41 13.90 -40.91
N SER A 398 -11.63 14.62 -42.00
CA SER A 398 -11.17 15.99 -42.22
C SER A 398 -9.65 16.10 -42.40
N ALA A 399 -9.18 17.28 -42.78
CA ALA A 399 -7.76 17.56 -42.95
C ALA A 399 -7.06 17.92 -41.62
N ASN A 400 -5.74 17.82 -41.60
CA ASN A 400 -4.81 18.31 -40.58
C ASN A 400 -4.94 17.66 -39.19
N ARG A 401 -5.24 16.36 -39.13
CA ARG A 401 -5.10 15.57 -37.90
C ARG A 401 -3.78 14.81 -37.96
N THR A 402 -3.00 14.86 -36.88
CA THR A 402 -1.79 14.05 -36.75
C THR A 402 -1.68 13.57 -35.31
N GLY A 403 -1.73 12.26 -35.10
CA GLY A 403 -1.82 11.64 -33.79
C GLY A 403 -0.81 10.50 -33.61
N TRP A 404 -0.26 10.40 -32.41
CA TRP A 404 0.68 9.36 -32.03
C TRP A 404 0.15 8.56 -30.86
N PHE A 405 0.38 7.25 -30.90
CA PHE A 405 0.12 6.33 -29.81
C PHE A 405 1.34 5.45 -29.61
N LYS A 406 2.08 5.66 -28.51
CA LYS A 406 3.38 5.03 -28.29
C LYS A 406 3.50 4.28 -26.97
N THR A 407 4.37 3.29 -26.95
CA THR A 407 4.74 2.53 -25.75
C THR A 407 5.76 3.30 -24.90
N VAL A 408 5.95 2.91 -23.64
CA VAL A 408 7.26 3.12 -23.00
C VAL A 408 8.30 2.16 -23.62
N PRO A 409 9.61 2.33 -23.34
CA PRO A 409 10.61 1.44 -23.93
C PRO A 409 10.42 -0.03 -23.50
N PHE A 410 10.74 -0.94 -24.41
CA PHE A 410 10.91 -2.36 -24.17
C PHE A 410 12.38 -2.69 -24.02
N ASP A 411 12.69 -3.58 -23.07
CA ASP A 411 13.98 -4.24 -23.01
C ASP A 411 13.99 -5.48 -23.89
N LEU A 412 14.58 -5.33 -25.08
CA LEU A 412 14.74 -6.41 -26.05
C LEU A 412 16.16 -6.99 -26.05
N SER A 413 16.98 -6.68 -25.04
CA SER A 413 18.40 -7.06 -24.98
C SER A 413 18.68 -8.55 -25.13
N ALA A 414 17.74 -9.42 -24.73
CA ALA A 414 17.87 -10.86 -24.91
C ALA A 414 17.71 -11.34 -26.37
N GLY A 415 17.17 -10.50 -27.25
CA GLY A 415 16.93 -10.83 -28.66
C GLY A 415 15.90 -11.94 -28.90
N GLY A 416 15.65 -12.25 -30.18
CA GLY A 416 14.75 -13.34 -30.56
C GLY A 416 13.26 -13.06 -30.28
N TYR A 417 12.85 -11.81 -30.32
CA TYR A 417 11.46 -11.39 -30.11
C TYR A 417 10.72 -11.14 -31.44
N ARG A 418 9.39 -11.08 -31.36
CA ARG A 418 8.51 -10.56 -32.42
C ARG A 418 7.45 -9.65 -31.80
N VAL A 419 6.94 -8.74 -32.61
CA VAL A 419 5.76 -7.93 -32.28
C VAL A 419 4.59 -8.36 -33.16
N LYS A 420 3.39 -8.38 -32.57
CA LYS A 420 2.13 -8.61 -33.28
C LYS A 420 0.99 -7.78 -32.73
N PHE A 421 -0.02 -7.53 -33.54
CA PHE A 421 -1.28 -6.88 -33.16
C PHE A 421 -2.33 -7.13 -34.23
N ASN A 422 -3.59 -6.98 -33.86
CA ASN A 422 -4.72 -7.00 -34.78
C ASN A 422 -5.02 -5.56 -35.26
N TYR A 423 -5.41 -5.41 -36.53
CA TYR A 423 -5.82 -4.12 -37.09
C TYR A 423 -6.95 -4.29 -38.11
N GLY A 424 -7.59 -3.17 -38.45
CA GLY A 424 -8.57 -3.09 -39.52
C GLY A 424 -9.26 -1.73 -39.61
N VAL A 425 -10.12 -1.55 -40.61
CA VAL A 425 -10.79 -0.28 -40.91
C VAL A 425 -12.29 -0.48 -41.10
N THR A 426 -13.08 0.41 -40.52
CA THR A 426 -14.53 0.49 -40.77
C THR A 426 -14.96 1.93 -40.99
N THR A 427 -16.16 2.13 -41.52
CA THR A 427 -16.81 3.45 -41.45
C THR A 427 -16.92 3.95 -40.01
N TYR A 428 -17.04 5.27 -39.81
CA TYR A 428 -16.99 5.90 -38.48
C TYR A 428 -17.94 5.28 -37.45
N SER A 429 -19.20 5.03 -37.81
CA SER A 429 -20.22 4.53 -36.90
C SER A 429 -20.76 3.13 -37.21
N GLY A 430 -20.30 2.49 -38.28
CA GLY A 430 -20.75 1.17 -38.73
C GLY A 430 -19.62 0.16 -38.88
N THR A 431 -19.97 -1.09 -39.17
CA THR A 431 -19.04 -2.21 -39.40
C THR A 431 -18.72 -2.45 -40.88
N ALA A 432 -19.25 -1.60 -41.78
CA ALA A 432 -19.01 -1.69 -43.20
C ALA A 432 -17.55 -1.31 -43.55
N THR A 433 -17.06 -1.84 -44.67
CA THR A 433 -15.77 -1.44 -45.25
C THR A 433 -15.74 0.06 -45.56
N SER A 434 -14.60 0.70 -45.37
CA SER A 434 -14.30 2.05 -45.86
C SER A 434 -12.99 2.03 -46.65
N GLN A 435 -12.78 3.04 -47.49
CA GLN A 435 -11.46 3.38 -48.01
C GLN A 435 -10.77 4.40 -47.07
N MET A 436 -9.44 4.44 -47.09
CA MET A 436 -8.69 5.55 -46.51
C MET A 436 -8.71 6.76 -47.47
N GLY A 437 -8.61 7.98 -46.91
CA GLY A 437 -8.46 9.21 -47.70
C GLY A 437 -7.19 9.21 -48.55
N GLY A 438 -7.17 10.03 -49.59
CA GLY A 438 -6.12 10.00 -50.62
C GLY A 438 -4.74 10.38 -50.11
N ASP A 439 -4.66 11.24 -49.10
CA ASP A 439 -3.43 11.62 -48.40
C ASP A 439 -3.41 11.23 -46.92
N ASP A 440 -4.38 10.41 -46.51
CA ASP A 440 -4.37 9.78 -45.19
C ASP A 440 -3.37 8.63 -45.14
N LEU A 441 -2.70 8.50 -43.99
CA LEU A 441 -1.86 7.34 -43.74
C LEU A 441 -1.78 6.98 -42.25
N VAL A 442 -1.45 5.71 -42.00
CA VAL A 442 -1.06 5.19 -40.69
C VAL A 442 0.26 4.45 -40.82
N HIS A 443 1.20 4.72 -39.92
CA HIS A 443 2.44 3.98 -39.79
C HIS A 443 2.47 3.19 -38.48
N PHE A 444 2.98 1.96 -38.57
CA PHE A 444 3.56 1.30 -37.40
C PHE A 444 5.08 1.48 -37.43
N MET A 445 5.66 1.90 -36.32
CA MET A 445 7.04 2.35 -36.26
C MET A 445 7.75 1.84 -35.01
N VAL A 446 9.08 1.82 -35.09
CA VAL A 446 9.98 1.45 -34.00
C VAL A 446 11.09 2.48 -33.84
N SER A 447 11.50 2.71 -32.60
CA SER A 447 12.63 3.55 -32.24
C SER A 447 13.60 2.75 -31.38
N THR A 448 14.90 2.95 -31.58
CA THR A 448 15.97 2.29 -30.81
C THR A 448 16.70 3.25 -29.86
N ASP A 449 16.28 4.51 -29.81
CA ASP A 449 16.88 5.60 -29.03
C ASP A 449 15.88 6.26 -28.08
N GLY A 450 14.89 5.49 -27.60
CA GLY A 450 13.90 5.96 -26.63
C GLY A 450 12.79 6.86 -27.23
N GLY A 451 12.61 6.84 -28.55
CA GLY A 451 11.58 7.61 -29.25
C GLY A 451 12.06 8.95 -29.81
N THR A 452 13.37 9.11 -30.02
CA THR A 452 13.97 10.32 -30.62
C THR A 452 13.93 10.24 -32.14
N THR A 453 14.35 9.10 -32.71
CA THR A 453 14.26 8.80 -34.14
C THR A 453 13.40 7.55 -34.39
N TRP A 454 12.74 7.50 -35.54
CA TRP A 454 11.76 6.46 -35.87
C TRP A 454 12.08 5.77 -37.19
N THR A 455 11.97 4.45 -37.19
CA THR A 455 11.98 3.60 -38.39
C THR A 455 10.57 3.10 -38.66
N ILE A 456 10.07 3.31 -39.88
CA ILE A 456 8.76 2.83 -40.30
C ILE A 456 8.87 1.32 -40.60
N LEU A 457 7.99 0.54 -39.95
CA LEU A 457 7.89 -0.91 -40.14
C LEU A 457 6.74 -1.30 -41.07
N GLU A 458 5.65 -0.53 -41.08
CA GLU A 458 4.49 -0.75 -41.96
C GLU A 458 3.78 0.57 -42.25
N THR A 459 3.17 0.66 -43.45
CA THR A 459 2.38 1.82 -43.88
C THR A 459 1.05 1.36 -44.44
N TRP A 460 -0.04 1.94 -43.93
CA TRP A 460 -1.38 1.83 -44.50
C TRP A 460 -1.81 3.16 -45.09
N ASP A 461 -2.29 3.14 -46.33
CA ASP A 461 -2.76 4.29 -47.09
C ASP A 461 -3.94 3.90 -48.02
N ALA A 462 -4.33 4.80 -48.93
CA ALA A 462 -5.39 4.55 -49.91
C ALA A 462 -5.10 3.39 -50.88
N ASN A 463 -3.84 3.01 -51.10
CA ASN A 463 -3.45 1.94 -52.03
C ASN A 463 -3.57 0.54 -51.41
N ASN A 464 -3.51 0.45 -50.09
CA ASN A 464 -3.54 -0.82 -49.35
C ASN A 464 -4.47 -0.79 -48.12
N THR A 465 -5.59 -0.05 -48.23
CA THR A 465 -6.54 0.12 -47.13
C THR A 465 -6.91 -1.22 -46.48
N PRO A 466 -6.77 -1.36 -45.14
CA PRO A 466 -7.17 -2.56 -44.43
C PRO A 466 -8.65 -2.90 -44.60
N SER A 467 -8.98 -4.19 -44.51
CA SER A 467 -10.38 -4.64 -44.53
C SER A 467 -11.12 -4.33 -43.22
N ASN A 468 -12.44 -4.51 -43.23
CA ASN A 468 -13.30 -4.48 -42.03
C ASN A 468 -13.31 -5.81 -41.25
N THR A 469 -12.28 -6.64 -41.43
CA THR A 469 -12.08 -7.88 -40.69
C THR A 469 -10.75 -7.84 -39.97
N SER A 470 -10.64 -8.55 -38.84
CA SER A 470 -9.42 -8.58 -38.03
C SER A 470 -8.27 -9.14 -38.86
N THR A 471 -7.24 -8.31 -39.08
CA THR A 471 -6.01 -8.71 -39.76
C THR A 471 -4.87 -8.69 -38.74
N GLU A 472 -4.12 -9.78 -38.62
CA GLU A 472 -2.97 -9.86 -37.73
C GLU A 472 -1.70 -9.37 -38.46
N TYR A 473 -1.03 -8.38 -37.88
CA TYR A 473 0.32 -7.99 -38.27
C TYR A 473 1.34 -8.75 -37.41
N VAL A 474 2.41 -9.26 -38.01
CA VAL A 474 3.51 -9.93 -37.31
C VAL A 474 4.85 -9.47 -37.88
N TYR A 475 5.75 -9.02 -37.01
CA TYR A 475 7.10 -8.61 -37.40
C TYR A 475 8.16 -9.20 -36.47
N ASN A 476 9.16 -9.88 -37.04
CA ASN A 476 10.27 -10.44 -36.28
C ASN A 476 11.28 -9.34 -35.92
N LEU A 477 11.55 -9.18 -34.63
CA LEU A 477 12.44 -8.15 -34.08
C LEU A 477 13.89 -8.66 -33.96
N SER A 478 14.31 -9.58 -34.83
CA SER A 478 15.61 -10.26 -34.72
C SER A 478 16.82 -9.33 -34.70
N SER A 479 16.70 -8.12 -35.25
CA SER A 479 17.75 -7.09 -35.28
C SER A 479 17.68 -6.10 -34.11
N TYR A 480 16.67 -6.18 -33.23
CA TYR A 480 16.44 -5.24 -32.14
C TYR A 480 16.86 -5.89 -30.81
N THR A 481 18.01 -5.48 -30.29
CA THR A 481 18.64 -6.09 -29.09
C THR A 481 19.05 -5.04 -28.04
N ASN A 482 18.30 -3.94 -27.92
CA ASN A 482 18.59 -2.87 -26.96
C ASN A 482 17.50 -2.77 -25.88
N ALA A 483 17.86 -2.12 -24.76
CA ALA A 483 16.99 -1.96 -23.60
C ALA A 483 15.94 -0.82 -23.73
N ASN A 484 15.94 -0.08 -24.85
CA ASN A 484 15.24 1.18 -25.02
C ASN A 484 14.35 1.21 -26.29
N THR A 485 13.83 0.05 -26.72
CA THR A 485 13.06 -0.04 -27.96
C THR A 485 11.63 0.44 -27.77
N VAL A 486 11.20 1.48 -28.48
CA VAL A 486 9.83 2.02 -28.38
C VAL A 486 9.05 1.71 -29.65
N PHE A 487 7.78 1.34 -29.53
CA PHE A 487 6.87 1.20 -30.66
C PHE A 487 5.86 2.34 -30.69
N ALA A 488 5.42 2.74 -31.89
CA ALA A 488 4.36 3.73 -32.05
C ALA A 488 3.48 3.46 -33.26
N PHE A 489 2.21 3.83 -33.10
CA PHE A 489 1.28 4.06 -34.19
C PHE A 489 1.18 5.56 -34.45
N TYR A 490 1.47 5.96 -35.68
CA TYR A 490 1.33 7.32 -36.16
C TYR A 490 0.23 7.38 -37.20
N GLY A 491 -0.76 8.25 -37.04
CA GLY A 491 -1.81 8.47 -38.02
C GLY A 491 -1.88 9.92 -38.42
N THR A 492 -2.06 10.19 -39.71
CA THR A 492 -2.29 11.55 -40.21
C THR A 492 -3.36 11.57 -41.29
N SER A 493 -4.21 12.60 -41.30
CA SER A 493 -5.24 12.81 -42.32
C SER A 493 -4.85 13.84 -43.38
N GLY A 494 -3.53 14.00 -43.56
CA GLY A 494 -2.95 14.91 -44.53
C GLY A 494 -3.49 16.35 -44.47
N THR A 495 -3.54 16.98 -45.64
CA THR A 495 -4.03 18.35 -45.85
C THR A 495 -5.31 18.39 -46.69
N VAL A 496 -5.64 17.30 -47.36
CA VAL A 496 -6.86 17.17 -48.16
C VAL A 496 -7.99 16.70 -47.26
N ASN A 497 -9.18 17.27 -47.46
CA ASN A 497 -10.39 16.84 -46.77
C ASN A 497 -11.15 15.87 -47.67
N ASP A 498 -10.93 14.57 -47.47
CA ASP A 498 -11.65 13.52 -48.17
C ASP A 498 -13.06 13.28 -47.63
N SER A 499 -13.93 12.69 -48.46
CA SER A 499 -15.31 12.37 -48.08
C SER A 499 -15.45 11.14 -47.19
N TYR A 500 -14.39 10.33 -47.03
CA TYR A 500 -14.43 9.11 -46.24
C TYR A 500 -14.28 9.44 -44.75
N ASP A 501 -15.27 9.05 -43.95
CA ASP A 501 -15.22 9.14 -42.48
C ASP A 501 -15.09 7.73 -41.89
N TYR A 502 -13.89 7.39 -41.41
CA TYR A 502 -13.54 6.02 -41.01
C TYR A 502 -12.68 5.99 -39.75
N ASN A 503 -12.61 4.81 -39.14
CA ASN A 503 -11.72 4.55 -38.02
C ASN A 503 -10.67 3.51 -38.43
N PHE A 504 -9.43 3.76 -38.06
CA PHE A 504 -8.38 2.75 -38.04
C PHE A 504 -8.28 2.17 -36.63
N TYR A 505 -8.28 0.85 -36.51
CA TYR A 505 -8.24 0.15 -35.22
C TYR A 505 -6.93 -0.62 -35.03
N VAL A 506 -6.49 -0.72 -33.79
CA VAL A 506 -5.39 -1.58 -33.33
C VAL A 506 -5.82 -2.28 -32.05
N ASP A 507 -5.58 -3.58 -31.97
CA ASP A 507 -5.88 -4.38 -30.78
C ASP A 507 -4.82 -5.46 -30.51
N ASP A 508 -4.81 -6.02 -29.30
CA ASP A 508 -3.95 -7.13 -28.88
C ASP A 508 -2.45 -6.93 -29.15
N PHE A 509 -1.92 -5.72 -28.89
CA PHE A 509 -0.50 -5.45 -29.07
C PHE A 509 0.35 -6.34 -28.16
N THR A 510 1.18 -7.18 -28.78
CA THR A 510 1.96 -8.19 -28.08
C THR A 510 3.41 -8.17 -28.55
N VAL A 511 4.35 -8.17 -27.60
CA VAL A 511 5.76 -8.47 -27.84
C VAL A 511 6.08 -9.77 -27.12
N GLU A 512 6.52 -10.78 -27.87
CA GLU A 512 6.74 -12.13 -27.35
C GLU A 512 7.97 -12.77 -27.98
N ASN A 513 8.45 -13.88 -27.43
CA ASN A 513 9.52 -14.66 -28.06
C ASN A 513 9.06 -15.15 -29.44
N ALA A 514 9.88 -14.90 -30.46
CA ALA A 514 9.73 -15.55 -31.75
C ALA A 514 10.08 -17.03 -31.57
N GLN A 515 9.08 -17.91 -31.45
CA GLN A 515 9.34 -19.35 -31.49
C GLN A 515 10.04 -19.69 -32.82
N LEU A 516 11.22 -20.29 -32.75
CA LEU A 516 11.83 -20.99 -33.89
C LEU A 516 11.06 -22.30 -34.12
N GLY A 517 9.88 -22.23 -34.72
CA GLY A 517 9.16 -23.41 -35.17
C GLY A 517 9.86 -23.98 -36.41
N VAL A 518 10.44 -25.18 -36.32
CA VAL A 518 10.62 -26.02 -37.51
C VAL A 518 9.23 -26.32 -38.03
N SER A 519 8.94 -25.93 -39.26
CA SER A 519 7.74 -26.36 -39.95
C SER A 519 7.76 -27.90 -40.05
N GLU A 520 7.03 -28.58 -39.18
CA GLU A 520 6.62 -29.95 -39.49
C GLU A 520 5.64 -29.85 -40.65
N VAL A 521 6.14 -30.12 -41.87
CA VAL A 521 5.30 -30.23 -43.06
C VAL A 521 4.28 -31.33 -42.76
N ASN A 522 3.01 -30.95 -42.70
CA ASN A 522 1.85 -31.81 -42.49
C ASN A 522 1.56 -32.68 -43.74
N GLY A 523 2.59 -33.31 -44.30
CA GLY A 523 2.48 -34.35 -45.31
C GLY A 523 2.33 -35.68 -44.60
N GLN A 524 1.28 -36.44 -44.92
CA GLN A 524 1.08 -37.78 -44.39
C GLN A 524 2.28 -38.70 -44.71
N VAL A 525 3.29 -38.74 -43.85
CA VAL A 525 4.36 -39.73 -43.93
C VAL A 525 3.76 -41.07 -43.50
N LYS A 526 3.64 -42.00 -44.46
CA LYS A 526 3.26 -43.39 -44.17
C LYS A 526 4.23 -43.93 -43.11
N LYS A 527 3.72 -44.23 -41.92
CA LYS A 527 4.52 -44.80 -40.81
C LYS A 527 5.12 -46.14 -41.24
N THR A 528 6.43 -46.18 -41.47
CA THR A 528 7.17 -47.43 -41.55
C THR A 528 7.28 -48.03 -40.15
N ALA A 529 6.98 -49.32 -40.00
CA ALA A 529 7.13 -50.03 -38.74
C ALA A 529 8.43 -50.84 -38.74
N VAL A 530 9.10 -50.92 -37.58
CA VAL A 530 10.22 -51.83 -37.37
C VAL A 530 9.83 -52.89 -36.33
N HIS A 531 10.21 -54.15 -36.55
CA HIS A 531 9.85 -55.25 -35.66
C HIS A 531 10.93 -56.34 -35.61
N PRO A 532 11.04 -57.14 -34.53
CA PRO A 532 10.40 -56.91 -33.25
C PRO A 532 10.97 -55.66 -32.58
N ASN A 533 10.16 -54.92 -31.84
CA ASN A 533 10.63 -53.83 -30.99
C ASN A 533 9.98 -54.04 -29.61
N PRO A 534 10.74 -54.45 -28.58
CA PRO A 534 12.21 -54.54 -28.52
C PRO A 534 12.84 -55.69 -29.34
N PHE A 535 14.07 -55.51 -29.82
CA PHE A 535 14.86 -56.51 -30.57
C PHE A 535 16.09 -56.99 -29.79
N LYS A 536 16.69 -58.11 -30.21
CA LYS A 536 17.95 -58.63 -29.69
C LYS A 536 19.09 -58.35 -30.67
N ASP A 537 19.16 -59.10 -31.78
CA ASP A 537 20.23 -58.97 -32.77
C ASP A 537 19.75 -58.42 -34.12
N MET A 538 18.53 -58.78 -34.52
CA MET A 538 17.96 -58.45 -35.82
C MET A 538 16.72 -57.57 -35.67
N LEU A 539 16.64 -56.51 -36.47
CA LEU A 539 15.49 -55.62 -36.58
C LEU A 539 15.01 -55.56 -38.03
N TYR A 540 13.74 -55.85 -38.26
CA TYR A 540 13.13 -55.94 -39.59
C TYR A 540 12.35 -54.66 -39.90
N ILE A 541 12.37 -54.24 -41.16
CA ILE A 541 11.67 -53.04 -41.66
C ILE A 541 10.46 -53.48 -42.49
N SER A 542 9.27 -53.00 -42.14
CA SER A 542 8.01 -53.46 -42.72
C SER A 542 7.73 -52.94 -44.14
N ASP A 543 8.22 -51.75 -44.50
CA ASP A 543 8.10 -51.20 -45.86
C ASP A 543 9.48 -50.82 -46.39
N THR A 544 9.89 -51.47 -47.48
CA THR A 544 11.21 -51.28 -48.09
C THR A 544 11.15 -50.74 -49.50
N ARG A 545 9.98 -50.28 -49.95
CA ARG A 545 9.89 -49.62 -51.25
C ARG A 545 10.57 -48.27 -51.15
N GLU A 546 11.56 -48.07 -52.01
CA GLU A 546 12.24 -46.81 -52.24
C GLU A 546 13.09 -46.26 -51.08
N VAL A 547 13.57 -47.09 -50.16
CA VAL A 547 14.59 -46.69 -49.17
C VAL A 547 15.92 -46.41 -49.89
N LYS A 548 16.47 -45.21 -49.67
CA LYS A 548 17.79 -44.75 -50.13
C LYS A 548 18.89 -45.17 -49.16
N SER A 549 18.67 -44.97 -47.86
CA SER A 549 19.62 -45.33 -46.80
C SER A 549 18.91 -45.46 -45.46
N VAL A 550 19.53 -46.19 -44.53
CA VAL A 550 19.07 -46.32 -43.15
C VAL A 550 20.22 -45.93 -42.21
N THR A 551 19.94 -45.09 -41.23
CA THR A 551 20.87 -44.79 -40.15
C THR A 551 20.30 -45.26 -38.82
N VAL A 552 21.20 -45.65 -37.92
CA VAL A 552 20.89 -45.97 -36.52
C VAL A 552 21.71 -45.04 -35.64
N ALA A 553 21.05 -44.30 -34.76
CA ALA A 553 21.69 -43.37 -33.82
C ALA A 553 21.38 -43.75 -32.37
N ASP A 554 22.34 -43.48 -31.47
CA ASP A 554 22.12 -43.59 -30.02
C ASP A 554 21.38 -42.36 -29.45
N THR A 555 21.10 -42.34 -28.15
CA THR A 555 20.34 -41.25 -27.50
C THR A 555 21.05 -39.90 -27.48
N SER A 556 22.34 -39.86 -27.80
CA SER A 556 23.09 -38.60 -27.95
C SER A 556 23.04 -38.04 -29.37
N GLY A 557 22.37 -38.74 -30.30
CA GLY A 557 22.30 -38.37 -31.71
C GLY A 557 23.50 -38.84 -32.54
N ARG A 558 24.46 -39.56 -31.93
CA ARG A 558 25.61 -40.12 -32.64
C ARG A 558 25.16 -41.30 -33.50
N ILE A 559 25.47 -41.25 -34.80
CA ILE A 559 25.20 -42.34 -35.74
C ILE A 559 26.15 -43.50 -35.43
N VAL A 560 25.58 -44.64 -35.06
CA VAL A 560 26.30 -45.87 -34.73
C VAL A 560 26.30 -46.88 -35.87
N LYS A 561 25.41 -46.73 -36.86
CA LYS A 561 25.42 -47.51 -38.09
C LYS A 561 24.75 -46.76 -39.23
N THR A 562 25.33 -46.89 -40.43
CA THR A 562 24.75 -46.42 -41.69
C THR A 562 24.73 -47.57 -42.67
N ILE A 563 23.64 -47.72 -43.40
CA ILE A 563 23.50 -48.72 -44.44
C ILE A 563 22.91 -48.04 -45.67
N ASP A 564 23.63 -48.14 -46.79
CA ASP A 564 23.22 -47.58 -48.06
C ASP A 564 22.41 -48.60 -48.87
N GLY A 565 21.32 -48.16 -49.50
CA GLY A 565 20.43 -48.97 -50.32
C GLY A 565 19.22 -49.56 -49.60
N PRO A 566 18.36 -50.28 -50.33
CA PRO A 566 17.14 -50.87 -49.78
C PRO A 566 17.48 -52.08 -48.89
N VAL A 567 17.06 -52.04 -47.63
CA VAL A 567 17.34 -53.08 -46.64
C VAL A 567 16.07 -53.48 -45.90
N LYS A 568 15.82 -54.80 -45.81
CA LYS A 568 14.70 -55.40 -45.07
C LYS A 568 15.07 -55.82 -43.65
N GLU A 569 16.35 -56.08 -43.42
CA GLU A 569 16.84 -56.67 -42.17
C GLU A 569 18.11 -55.94 -41.71
N LEU A 570 18.08 -55.47 -40.47
CA LEU A 570 19.18 -54.77 -39.84
C LEU A 570 19.83 -55.69 -38.81
N ASN A 571 21.03 -56.19 -39.12
CA ASN A 571 21.86 -56.86 -38.12
C ASN A 571 22.54 -55.82 -37.23
N LEU A 572 22.10 -55.75 -35.97
CA LEU A 572 22.52 -54.82 -34.95
C LEU A 572 23.10 -55.55 -33.73
N SER A 573 23.56 -56.80 -33.90
CA SER A 573 24.17 -57.65 -32.85
C SER A 573 25.31 -56.99 -32.10
N MET A 574 26.09 -56.12 -32.76
CA MET A 574 27.25 -55.43 -32.17
C MET A 574 26.90 -54.22 -31.31
N LEU A 575 25.64 -53.76 -31.29
CA LEU A 575 25.21 -52.64 -30.45
C LEU A 575 25.08 -53.05 -28.97
N ASN A 576 25.32 -52.16 -28.03
CA ASN A 576 25.01 -52.43 -26.62
C ASN A 576 23.50 -52.38 -26.35
N THR A 577 23.04 -52.99 -25.26
CA THR A 577 21.65 -52.86 -24.82
C THR A 577 21.31 -51.39 -24.57
N GLY A 578 20.12 -50.95 -24.98
CA GLY A 578 19.77 -49.53 -24.89
C GLY A 578 18.78 -49.05 -25.94
N LEU A 579 18.52 -47.75 -25.90
CA LEU A 579 17.59 -47.07 -26.77
C LEU A 579 18.29 -46.54 -28.02
N TYR A 580 17.69 -46.76 -29.18
CA TYR A 580 18.21 -46.29 -30.47
C TYR A 580 17.09 -45.67 -31.31
N PHE A 581 17.49 -44.81 -32.23
CA PHE A 581 16.62 -44.23 -33.26
C PHE A 581 17.06 -44.75 -34.61
N VAL A 582 16.13 -45.36 -35.35
CA VAL A 582 16.35 -45.84 -36.71
C VAL A 582 15.69 -44.88 -37.66
N THR A 583 16.47 -44.18 -38.48
CA THR A 583 15.96 -43.23 -39.48
C THR A 583 16.12 -43.83 -40.87
N LEU A 584 15.02 -43.95 -41.59
CA LEU A 584 14.97 -44.34 -42.99
C LEU A 584 14.88 -43.08 -43.84
N TYR A 585 15.74 -43.00 -44.85
CA TYR A 585 15.70 -41.97 -45.87
C TYR A 585 15.18 -42.59 -47.16
N PHE A 586 14.16 -42.00 -47.75
CA PHE A 586 13.55 -42.49 -48.99
C PHE A 586 14.11 -41.76 -50.20
N LYS A 587 14.00 -42.36 -51.39
CA LYS A 587 14.51 -41.79 -52.65
C LYS A 587 13.76 -40.52 -53.07
N ASP A 588 12.53 -40.34 -52.61
CA ASP A 588 11.72 -39.13 -52.82
C ASP A 588 12.13 -37.94 -51.91
N GLY A 589 13.11 -38.14 -51.03
CA GLY A 589 13.60 -37.13 -50.09
C GLY A 589 12.86 -37.10 -48.74
N SER A 590 11.80 -37.90 -48.56
CA SER A 590 11.14 -38.04 -47.27
C SER A 590 11.99 -38.87 -46.29
N GLN A 591 11.73 -38.73 -44.99
CA GLN A 591 12.38 -39.52 -43.94
C GLN A 591 11.38 -40.00 -42.89
N SER A 592 11.63 -41.18 -42.31
CA SER A 592 10.85 -41.74 -41.21
C SER A 592 11.79 -42.21 -40.10
N THR A 593 11.54 -41.77 -38.86
CA THR A 593 12.34 -42.18 -37.70
C THR A 593 11.51 -43.01 -36.74
N VAL A 594 12.04 -44.16 -36.35
CA VAL A 594 11.40 -45.07 -35.38
C VAL A 594 12.30 -45.29 -34.18
N LYS A 595 11.72 -45.10 -32.99
CA LYS A 595 12.35 -45.40 -31.71
C LYS A 595 12.33 -46.90 -31.46
N THR A 596 13.50 -47.50 -31.19
CA THR A 596 13.65 -48.94 -30.97
C THR A 596 14.51 -49.26 -29.75
N ILE A 597 14.26 -50.39 -29.10
CA ILE A 597 14.97 -50.82 -27.88
C ILE A 597 15.72 -52.12 -28.16
N LYS A 598 17.05 -52.12 -27.96
CA LYS A 598 17.86 -53.33 -27.93
C LYS A 598 17.88 -53.91 -26.52
N LYS A 599 17.46 -55.18 -26.39
CA LYS A 599 17.49 -55.96 -25.15
C LYS A 599 18.78 -56.72 -24.95
#